data_AF-A0A6I6ML94-F1
#
_entry.id   AF-A0A6I6ML94-F1
#
_cell.length_a   1.000
_cell.length_b   1.000
_cell.length_c   1.000
_cell.angle_alpha   90.00
_cell.angle_beta   90.00
_cell.angle_gamma   90.00
#
_symmetry.space_group_name_H-M   'P 1'
#
loop_
_entity.id
_entity.type
_entity.pdbx_description
1 polymer ?
#
loop_
_entity_poly.entity_id
_entity_poly.type
_entity_poly.pdbx_seq_one_letter_code
_entity_poly.pdbx_strand_id
1 'polypeptide(L)'
;MDVNALRTWGIAVSGALMVGALALAAQPAPQAEARQALEPGGFEIAQAPAQASSVAFLVRFQGAGPIAQAQARAARGQMQAAQRVIEAQLRRQRALSGLCFDRFTVGAAEVVLRSCEAVAGHERAGYTARWLDRLQAMRAVAYADANASVSPERAG
;
A
#
# COMPACT_ATOMS: atom_id res chain seq x y z
N MET A 1 22.60 -41.18 -7.24
CA MET A 1 21.15 -41.11 -7.04
C MET A 1 20.65 -39.90 -7.80
N ASP A 2 19.64 -40.16 -8.62
CA ASP A 2 19.36 -39.54 -9.92
C ASP A 2 18.62 -38.20 -9.91
N VAL A 3 18.86 -37.44 -10.98
CA VAL A 3 18.48 -36.06 -11.32
C VAL A 3 16.99 -35.85 -11.72
N ASN A 4 16.04 -36.65 -11.21
CA ASN A 4 14.72 -36.79 -11.87
C ASN A 4 13.46 -36.37 -11.09
N ALA A 5 13.56 -35.52 -10.05
CA ALA A 5 12.44 -35.33 -9.10
C ALA A 5 11.73 -33.96 -9.08
N LEU A 6 12.07 -32.96 -9.90
CA LEU A 6 11.46 -31.61 -9.78
C LEU A 6 11.03 -30.93 -11.09
N ARG A 7 10.86 -31.70 -12.18
CA ARG A 7 10.54 -31.13 -13.51
C ARG A 7 9.30 -31.75 -14.16
N THR A 8 8.24 -31.97 -13.38
CA THR A 8 7.09 -32.75 -13.87
C THR A 8 5.75 -32.41 -13.19
N TRP A 9 5.36 -31.14 -13.10
CA TRP A 9 3.94 -30.81 -12.92
C TRP A 9 3.55 -29.65 -13.85
N GLY A 10 3.70 -29.92 -15.15
CA GLY A 10 3.00 -29.20 -16.21
C GLY A 10 1.64 -29.84 -16.44
N ILE A 11 0.61 -28.99 -16.51
CA ILE A 11 -0.53 -29.02 -17.44
C ILE A 11 -1.25 -30.39 -17.59
N ALA A 12 -2.29 -30.56 -16.78
CA ALA A 12 -3.52 -31.28 -17.10
C ALA A 12 -4.54 -30.77 -16.04
N VAL A 13 -5.67 -30.15 -16.37
CA VAL A 13 -6.84 -30.76 -17.01
C VAL A 13 -7.70 -29.63 -17.57
N SER A 14 -7.90 -29.62 -18.88
CA SER A 14 -8.96 -28.85 -19.54
C SER A 14 -10.21 -29.72 -19.68
N GLY A 15 -11.37 -29.18 -19.29
CA GLY A 15 -12.66 -29.45 -19.93
C GLY A 15 -13.56 -30.51 -19.27
N ALA A 16 -14.57 -30.06 -18.52
CA ALA A 16 -15.97 -30.46 -18.66
C ALA A 16 -16.86 -29.69 -17.66
N LEU A 17 -18.12 -29.45 -18.03
CA LEU A 17 -19.25 -28.93 -17.24
C LEU A 17 -19.41 -27.41 -17.16
N MET A 18 -19.82 -26.82 -18.29
CA MET A 18 -20.96 -25.90 -18.23
C MET A 18 -22.25 -26.69 -17.94
N VAL A 19 -23.22 -26.00 -17.34
CA VAL A 19 -24.62 -26.36 -17.05
C VAL A 19 -24.89 -26.84 -15.62
N GLY A 20 -25.44 -25.94 -14.79
CA GLY A 20 -26.34 -26.29 -13.69
C GLY A 20 -25.99 -25.74 -12.31
N ALA A 21 -26.37 -24.49 -12.00
CA ALA A 21 -26.67 -24.05 -10.62
C ALA A 21 -27.41 -22.68 -10.60
N LEU A 22 -28.51 -22.57 -11.33
CA LEU A 22 -29.54 -21.54 -11.11
C LEU A 22 -30.62 -22.16 -10.22
N ALA A 23 -30.37 -22.25 -8.92
CA ALA A 23 -31.40 -22.51 -7.92
C ALA A 23 -30.80 -22.31 -6.53
N LEU A 24 -31.22 -21.23 -5.85
CA LEU A 24 -31.50 -21.09 -4.41
C LEU A 24 -31.34 -19.62 -3.99
N ALA A 25 -32.30 -18.81 -4.42
CA ALA A 25 -32.60 -17.53 -3.76
C ALA A 25 -34.13 -17.40 -3.63
N ALA A 26 -34.73 -18.38 -2.95
CA ALA A 26 -36.09 -18.25 -2.44
C ALA A 26 -35.99 -17.59 -1.06
N GLN A 27 -36.18 -16.28 -1.00
CA GLN A 27 -36.60 -15.58 0.22
C GLN A 27 -37.83 -14.72 -0.13
N PRO A 28 -38.95 -14.85 0.61
CA PRO A 28 -40.17 -14.11 0.36
C PRO A 28 -40.08 -12.66 0.87
N ALA A 29 -40.82 -11.78 0.19
CA ALA A 29 -40.90 -10.33 0.35
C ALA A 29 -41.46 -9.87 1.73
N PRO A 30 -41.42 -8.55 2.01
CA PRO A 30 -42.57 -7.75 1.60
C PRO A 30 -42.21 -6.46 0.85
N GLN A 31 -43.20 -6.06 0.06
CA GLN A 31 -43.22 -4.94 -0.87
C GLN A 31 -43.28 -3.60 -0.13
N ALA A 32 -42.53 -2.61 -0.62
CA ALA A 32 -42.86 -1.20 -0.45
C ALA A 32 -42.72 -0.52 -1.81
N GLU A 33 -43.88 -0.44 -2.47
CA GLU A 33 -44.35 0.54 -3.44
C GLU A 33 -43.39 1.20 -4.44
N ALA A 34 -43.66 0.86 -5.70
CA ALA A 34 -43.32 1.64 -6.86
C ALA A 34 -43.95 3.05 -6.83
N ARG A 35 -43.16 4.07 -7.20
CA ARG A 35 -43.49 5.10 -8.21
C ARG A 35 -42.45 6.22 -8.22
N GLN A 36 -41.75 6.35 -9.35
CA GLN A 36 -41.41 7.59 -10.08
C GLN A 36 -40.32 7.21 -11.10
N ALA A 37 -40.72 6.89 -12.33
CA ALA A 37 -40.89 7.85 -13.43
C ALA A 37 -39.54 8.26 -14.04
N LEU A 38 -39.38 7.91 -15.33
CA LEU A 38 -38.33 8.36 -16.24
C LEU A 38 -38.10 9.87 -16.13
N GLU A 39 -36.84 10.29 -16.07
CA GLU A 39 -36.36 11.61 -16.51
C GLU A 39 -35.00 11.39 -17.24
N PRO A 40 -34.85 11.87 -18.48
CA PRO A 40 -33.59 11.93 -19.19
C PRO A 40 -32.93 13.31 -19.01
N GLY A 41 -31.67 13.35 -18.57
CA GLY A 41 -30.85 14.56 -18.68
C GLY A 41 -30.23 15.01 -17.36
N GLY A 42 -28.94 14.72 -17.23
CA GLY A 42 -28.12 15.20 -16.13
C GLY A 42 -26.97 14.24 -15.90
N PHE A 43 -25.86 14.43 -16.60
CA PHE A 43 -24.58 13.92 -16.10
C PHE A 43 -24.23 14.72 -14.85
N GLU A 44 -24.86 14.37 -13.74
CA GLU A 44 -24.44 14.82 -12.42
C GLU A 44 -23.17 14.03 -12.11
N ILE A 45 -22.02 14.67 -12.31
CA ILE A 45 -20.75 14.17 -11.77
C ILE A 45 -20.90 14.28 -10.26
N ALA A 46 -21.50 13.25 -9.65
CA ALA A 46 -21.43 12.99 -8.23
C ALA A 46 -19.95 12.85 -7.91
N GLN A 47 -19.32 13.95 -7.46
CA GLN A 47 -17.98 13.91 -6.93
C GLN A 47 -18.06 13.02 -5.68
N ALA A 48 -17.67 11.76 -5.84
CA ALA A 48 -17.45 10.88 -4.71
C ALA A 48 -16.54 11.64 -3.73
N PRO A 49 -16.92 11.75 -2.44
CA PRO A 49 -16.14 12.53 -1.48
C PRO A 49 -14.71 12.02 -1.51
N ALA A 50 -13.75 12.92 -1.76
CA ALA A 50 -12.35 12.57 -1.92
C ALA A 50 -11.84 11.95 -0.61
N GLN A 51 -11.85 10.62 -0.54
CA GLN A 51 -11.58 9.85 0.67
C GLN A 51 -10.19 10.22 1.21
N ALA A 52 -10.12 10.47 2.51
CA ALA A 52 -8.86 10.68 3.19
C ALA A 52 -8.08 9.36 3.22
N SER A 53 -6.84 9.38 2.77
CA SER A 53 -5.96 8.20 2.73
C SER A 53 -4.54 8.60 3.12
N SER A 54 -3.75 7.64 3.60
CA SER A 54 -2.33 7.89 3.83
C SER A 54 -1.58 8.09 2.52
N VAL A 55 -0.53 8.90 2.56
CA VAL A 55 0.40 9.12 1.44
C VAL A 55 1.71 8.41 1.76
N ALA A 56 2.20 7.58 0.83
CA ALA A 56 3.41 6.80 1.03
C ALA A 56 4.59 7.30 0.18
N PHE A 57 5.79 7.19 0.73
CA PHE A 57 7.05 7.60 0.15
C PHE A 57 8.04 6.44 0.24
N LEU A 58 8.72 6.17 -0.86
CA LEU A 58 9.84 5.24 -0.92
C LEU A 58 11.13 6.02 -0.67
N VAL A 59 11.86 5.68 0.40
CA VAL A 59 13.04 6.45 0.85
C VAL A 59 14.24 5.54 1.06
N ARG A 60 15.37 5.88 0.44
CA ARG A 60 16.67 5.24 0.71
C ARG A 60 17.51 6.16 1.58
N PHE A 61 17.78 5.75 2.82
CA PHE A 61 18.72 6.48 3.66
C PHE A 61 20.15 6.05 3.36
N GLN A 62 21.09 6.97 3.57
CA GLN A 62 22.52 6.77 3.34
C GLN A 62 23.37 7.20 4.55
N GLY A 63 24.65 6.84 4.49
CA GLY A 63 25.62 7.13 5.53
C GLY A 63 25.54 6.17 6.71
N ALA A 64 26.10 6.58 7.85
CA ALA A 64 26.22 5.75 9.05
C ALA A 64 25.18 6.08 10.14
N GLY A 65 24.13 6.84 9.79
CA GLY A 65 23.10 7.27 10.75
C GLY A 65 22.23 6.12 11.28
N PRO A 66 21.53 6.29 12.41
CA PRO A 66 20.73 5.24 13.03
C PRO A 66 19.68 4.60 12.13
N ILE A 67 19.06 5.38 11.23
CA ILE A 67 18.06 4.87 10.27
C ILE A 67 18.73 4.02 9.18
N ALA A 68 19.85 4.47 8.62
CA ALA A 68 20.61 3.68 7.63
C ALA A 68 21.15 2.37 8.26
N GLN A 69 21.57 2.41 9.53
CA GLN A 69 21.93 1.20 10.27
C GLN A 69 20.74 0.24 10.46
N ALA A 70 19.54 0.76 10.69
CA ALA A 70 18.32 -0.05 10.76
C ALA A 70 18.03 -0.74 9.42
N GLN A 71 18.16 -0.03 8.29
CA GLN A 71 18.05 -0.65 6.96
C GLN A 71 19.08 -1.75 6.75
N ALA A 72 20.34 -1.51 7.12
CA ALA A 72 21.38 -2.52 7.01
C ALA A 72 21.11 -3.76 7.89
N ARG A 73 20.47 -3.58 9.06
CA ARG A 73 20.03 -4.70 9.90
C ARG A 73 18.87 -5.47 9.27
N ALA A 74 17.89 -4.77 8.71
CA ALA A 74 16.79 -5.37 7.97
C ALA A 74 17.30 -6.18 6.77
N ALA A 75 18.27 -5.67 6.02
CA ALA A 75 18.91 -6.36 4.90
C ALA A 75 19.61 -7.68 5.31
N ARG A 76 20.03 -7.79 6.58
CA ARG A 76 20.61 -9.02 7.18
C ARG A 76 19.56 -9.96 7.79
N GLY A 77 18.27 -9.74 7.53
CA GLY A 77 17.18 -10.54 8.05
C GLY A 77 16.73 -10.18 9.47
N GLN A 78 17.27 -9.12 10.07
CA GLN A 78 16.92 -8.70 11.45
C GLN A 78 15.70 -7.76 11.48
N MET A 79 14.62 -8.14 10.79
CA MET A 79 13.49 -7.24 10.49
C MET A 79 12.84 -6.64 11.74
N GLN A 80 12.50 -7.46 12.74
CA GLN A 80 11.81 -6.98 13.94
C GLN A 80 12.67 -6.00 14.76
N ALA A 81 13.97 -6.28 14.86
CA ALA A 81 14.89 -5.39 15.57
C ALA A 81 15.11 -4.09 14.79
N ALA A 82 15.27 -4.18 13.47
CA ALA A 82 15.38 -3.03 12.59
C ALA A 82 14.14 -2.14 12.65
N GLN A 83 12.95 -2.72 12.63
CA GLN A 83 11.67 -2.02 12.73
C GLN A 83 11.59 -1.20 14.02
N ARG A 84 11.86 -1.82 15.18
CA ARG A 84 11.83 -1.09 16.47
C ARG A 84 12.81 0.09 16.49
N VAL A 85 14.00 -0.09 15.90
CA VAL A 85 14.99 0.98 15.82
C VAL A 85 14.50 2.09 14.91
N ILE A 86 14.05 1.81 13.69
CA ILE A 86 13.62 2.86 12.76
C ILE A 86 12.40 3.62 13.29
N GLU A 87 11.41 2.94 13.86
CA GLU A 87 10.25 3.59 14.49
C GLU A 87 10.65 4.50 15.66
N ALA A 88 11.60 4.07 16.50
CA ALA A 88 12.12 4.91 17.58
C ALA A 88 12.88 6.13 17.04
N GLN A 89 13.64 5.98 15.95
CA GLN A 89 14.40 7.07 15.34
C GLN A 89 13.51 8.07 14.62
N LEU A 90 12.49 7.61 13.88
CA LEU A 90 11.51 8.49 13.23
C LEU A 90 10.77 9.36 14.25
N ARG A 91 10.37 8.78 15.40
CA ARG A 91 9.74 9.55 16.49
C ARG A 91 10.66 10.61 17.10
N ARG A 92 11.97 10.37 17.14
CA ARG A 92 12.96 11.30 17.72
C ARG A 92 13.34 12.42 16.76
N GLN A 93 13.25 12.20 15.45
CA GLN A 93 13.71 13.15 14.45
C GLN A 93 12.59 14.12 14.06
N ARG A 94 12.69 15.36 14.54
CA ARG A 94 11.72 16.43 14.23
C ARG A 94 11.55 16.69 12.73
N ALA A 95 12.63 16.53 11.95
CA ALA A 95 12.59 16.71 10.49
C ALA A 95 11.68 15.70 9.77
N LEU A 96 11.38 14.57 10.42
CA LEU A 96 10.52 13.49 9.91
C LEU A 96 9.19 13.41 10.67
N SER A 97 8.89 14.36 11.56
CA SER A 97 7.60 14.41 12.26
C SER A 97 6.45 14.53 11.26
N GLY A 98 5.49 13.60 11.36
CA GLY A 98 4.38 13.44 10.41
C GLY A 98 4.54 12.26 9.46
N LEU A 99 5.74 11.64 9.41
CA LEU A 99 5.97 10.37 8.72
C LEU A 99 6.15 9.22 9.71
N CYS A 100 5.48 8.12 9.42
CA CYS A 100 5.51 6.88 10.18
C CYS A 100 6.14 5.77 9.34
N PHE A 101 6.84 4.84 10.00
CA PHE A 101 7.32 3.65 9.34
C PHE A 101 6.14 2.81 8.86
N ASP A 102 6.21 2.35 7.61
CA ASP A 102 5.25 1.38 7.06
C ASP A 102 5.90 0.01 6.94
N ARG A 103 6.95 -0.10 6.11
CA ARG A 103 7.67 -1.35 5.85
C ARG A 103 9.07 -1.11 5.29
N PHE A 104 9.91 -2.14 5.35
CA PHE A 104 11.10 -2.22 4.51
C PHE A 104 10.71 -2.79 3.14
N THR A 105 11.38 -2.36 2.06
CA THR A 105 11.24 -3.04 0.76
C THR A 105 11.95 -4.39 0.73
N VAL A 106 11.77 -5.15 -0.34
CA VAL A 106 12.50 -6.40 -0.56
C VAL A 106 14.00 -6.12 -0.53
N GLY A 107 14.75 -6.85 0.29
CA GLY A 107 16.17 -6.61 0.52
C GLY A 107 16.50 -5.38 1.38
N ALA A 108 15.48 -4.66 1.88
CA ALA A 108 15.59 -3.45 2.70
C ALA A 108 16.46 -2.33 2.09
N ALA A 109 16.55 -2.29 0.76
CA ALA A 109 17.25 -1.24 0.02
C ALA A 109 16.60 0.13 0.26
N GLU A 110 15.28 0.15 0.44
CA GLU A 110 14.51 1.34 0.82
C GLU A 110 13.57 1.05 2.00
N VAL A 111 13.03 2.14 2.53
CA VAL A 111 12.00 2.18 3.55
C VAL A 111 10.78 2.84 2.94
N VAL A 112 9.62 2.23 3.12
CA VAL A 112 8.35 2.90 2.89
C VAL A 112 7.98 3.67 4.15
N LEU A 113 7.89 4.99 4.01
CA LEU A 113 7.33 5.87 5.01
C LEU A 113 5.93 6.28 4.57
N ARG A 114 4.99 6.41 5.50
CA ARG A 114 3.65 6.89 5.21
C ARG A 114 3.31 8.10 6.08
N SER A 115 2.39 8.94 5.65
CA SER A 115 1.80 9.93 6.54
C SER A 115 1.21 9.21 7.77
N CYS A 116 1.50 9.72 8.96
CA CYS A 116 0.97 9.14 10.18
C CYS A 116 -0.56 9.28 10.26
N GLU A 117 -1.08 10.38 9.73
CA GLU A 117 -2.51 10.66 9.62
C GLU A 117 -2.99 10.53 8.17
N ALA A 118 -4.29 10.32 7.99
CA ALA A 118 -4.91 10.33 6.68
C ALA A 118 -4.92 11.76 6.12
N VAL A 119 -4.59 11.91 4.83
CA VAL A 119 -4.55 13.20 4.14
C VAL A 119 -5.79 13.31 3.26
N ALA A 120 -6.52 14.42 3.37
CA ALA A 120 -7.69 14.68 2.56
C ALA A 120 -7.33 14.70 1.06
N GLY A 121 -8.20 14.17 0.21
CA GLY A 121 -7.87 13.99 -1.21
C GLY A 121 -7.44 15.26 -1.93
N HIS A 122 -8.05 16.41 -1.60
CA HIS A 122 -7.71 17.71 -2.17
C HIS A 122 -6.35 18.25 -1.69
N GLU A 123 -5.81 17.78 -0.56
CA GLU A 123 -4.51 18.21 -0.03
C GLU A 123 -3.34 17.32 -0.48
N ARG A 124 -3.62 16.10 -0.97
CA ARG A 124 -2.60 15.08 -1.24
C ARG A 124 -1.48 15.58 -2.14
N ALA A 125 -1.79 16.25 -3.25
CA ALA A 125 -0.76 16.73 -4.18
C ALA A 125 0.22 17.70 -3.50
N GLY A 126 -0.30 18.67 -2.75
CA GLY A 126 0.53 19.62 -1.99
C GLY A 126 1.29 18.95 -0.85
N TYR A 127 0.67 18.01 -0.14
CA TYR A 127 1.32 17.22 0.91
C TYR A 127 2.50 16.41 0.35
N THR A 128 2.29 15.70 -0.76
CA THR A 128 3.30 14.90 -1.46
C THR A 128 4.47 15.76 -1.91
N ALA A 129 4.21 16.85 -2.63
CA ALA A 129 5.25 17.72 -3.16
C ALA A 129 6.14 18.31 -2.06
N ARG A 130 5.53 18.82 -0.97
CA ARG A 130 6.28 19.37 0.18
C ARG A 130 7.15 18.33 0.87
N TRP A 131 6.66 17.11 1.00
CA TRP A 131 7.44 16.04 1.63
C TRP A 131 8.56 15.51 0.74
N LEU A 132 8.33 15.39 -0.57
CA LEU A 132 9.39 15.01 -1.51
C LEU A 132 10.52 16.02 -1.51
N ASP A 133 10.21 17.31 -1.64
CA ASP A 133 11.20 18.39 -1.59
C ASP A 133 12.02 18.33 -0.29
N ARG A 134 11.32 18.20 0.84
CA ARG A 134 11.98 18.08 2.15
C ARG A 134 12.87 16.85 2.25
N LEU A 135 12.39 15.67 1.84
CA LEU A 135 13.14 14.42 1.92
C LEU A 135 14.38 14.47 1.02
N GLN A 136 14.24 14.99 -0.19
CA GLN A 136 15.35 15.13 -1.15
C GLN A 136 16.40 16.15 -0.68
N ALA A 137 16.00 17.17 0.08
CA ALA A 137 16.93 18.12 0.69
C ALA A 137 17.73 17.54 1.88
N MET A 138 17.36 16.37 2.42
CA MET A 138 18.06 15.78 3.55
C MET A 138 19.36 15.09 3.12
N ARG A 139 20.49 15.47 3.71
CA ARG A 139 21.79 14.82 3.46
C ARG A 139 21.81 13.31 3.76
N ALA A 140 20.94 12.88 4.67
CA ALA A 140 20.81 11.47 5.07
C ALA A 140 19.97 10.64 4.08
N VAL A 141 19.38 11.25 3.06
CA VAL A 141 18.52 10.60 2.06
C VAL A 141 19.26 10.59 0.72
N ALA A 142 19.45 9.39 0.15
CA ALA A 142 20.04 9.22 -1.18
C ALA A 142 18.99 9.30 -2.30
N TYR A 143 17.75 8.93 -1.98
CA TYR A 143 16.65 8.82 -2.92
C TYR A 143 15.31 8.91 -2.17
N ALA A 144 14.36 9.63 -2.76
CA ALA A 144 12.98 9.70 -2.29
C ALA A 144 12.01 9.86 -3.46
N ASP A 145 10.93 9.08 -3.46
CA ASP A 145 9.85 9.13 -4.46
C ASP A 145 8.47 8.83 -3.84
N ALA A 146 7.41 9.31 -4.48
CA ALA A 146 6.01 9.14 -4.08
C ALA A 146 5.30 8.17 -5.03
N ASN A 147 5.85 6.97 -5.21
CA ASN A 147 5.23 5.87 -5.96
C ASN A 147 5.34 4.54 -5.22
N ALA A 148 5.33 4.56 -3.88
CA ALA A 148 5.04 3.35 -3.13
C ALA A 148 3.54 3.05 -3.31
N SER A 149 3.15 2.45 -4.44
CA SER A 149 1.78 1.98 -4.64
C SER A 149 1.40 1.10 -3.45
N VAL A 150 0.50 1.62 -2.63
CA VAL A 150 -0.02 0.95 -1.44
C VAL A 150 -1.02 -0.09 -1.94
N SER A 151 -0.52 -1.24 -2.38
CA SER A 151 -1.34 -2.44 -2.37
C SER A 151 -1.20 -3.04 -0.98
N PRO A 152 -2.21 -2.95 -0.09
CA PRO A 152 -2.28 -3.86 1.03
C PRO A 152 -2.48 -5.25 0.42
N GLU A 153 -1.44 -6.08 0.44
CA GLU A 153 -1.65 -7.52 0.31
C GLU A 153 -2.60 -7.89 1.44
N ARG A 154 -3.88 -8.09 1.12
CA ARG A 154 -4.77 -8.88 1.97
C ARG A 154 -4.17 -10.27 1.95
N ALA A 155 -3.54 -10.65 3.06
CA ALA A 155 -3.30 -12.05 3.36
C ALA A 155 -4.64 -12.80 3.20
N GLY A 156 -4.68 -13.69 2.21
CA GLY A 156 -5.73 -14.69 2.00
C GLY A 156 -5.14 -16.07 2.24
#